data_AF-A0A372G803-F1
#
_entry.id   AF-A0A372G803-F1
#
_cell.length_a   1.000
_cell.length_b   1.000
_cell.length_c   1.000
_cell.angle_alpha   90.00
_cell.angle_beta   90.00
_cell.angle_gamma   90.00
#
_symmetry.space_group_name_H-M   'P 1'
#
loop_
_entity.id
_entity.type
_entity.pdbx_description
1 polymer ?
#
loop_
_entity_poly.entity_id
_entity_poly.type
_entity_poly.pdbx_seq_one_letter_code
_entity_poly.pdbx_strand_id
1 'polypeptide(L)'
;MWRATGGGPVDRHGPPPPDPETKKRRQKTHTFDRKTDAKNALKAIQFKVTEGTYVAPSKTTVTEILDSYLKGATRGKRRNTKRNYEHALRCVREQLGARVAQTVSKDDVEDLVDFTLTSGRKRGGKPGTWLSGRSVNLTLGRLRAAFELAVREGKLVRNVVALVDNVSYQQRERETWTQAEVRAFLGTIEGTRLEVAWRLSLYGLRRGEVLGLRWQDVNLKER
;
A
#
# COMPACT_ATOMS: atom_id res chain seq x y z
N MET A 1 36.57 -12.61 -25.35
CA MET A 1 35.62 -12.12 -24.33
C MET A 1 35.49 -10.60 -24.49
N TRP A 2 34.37 -10.11 -25.04
CA TRP A 2 34.19 -8.69 -25.38
C TRP A 2 33.47 -7.96 -24.25
N ARG A 3 33.98 -6.79 -23.83
CA ARG A 3 33.42 -5.98 -22.74
C ARG A 3 32.52 -4.88 -23.29
N ALA A 4 31.30 -4.77 -22.77
CA ALA A 4 30.46 -3.60 -22.93
C ALA A 4 30.50 -2.79 -21.63
N THR A 5 31.18 -1.64 -21.67
CA THR A 5 31.29 -0.73 -20.53
C THR A 5 30.26 0.39 -20.70
N GLY A 6 29.12 0.27 -20.02
CA GLY A 6 28.08 1.29 -20.01
C GLY A 6 28.43 2.39 -19.02
N GLY A 7 29.20 3.39 -19.46
CA GLY A 7 29.25 4.69 -18.80
C GLY A 7 28.23 5.61 -19.46
N GLY A 8 27.32 6.21 -18.69
CA GLY A 8 26.29 7.11 -19.23
C GLY A 8 26.88 8.18 -20.15
N PRO A 9 26.25 8.52 -21.30
CA PRO A 9 26.85 9.42 -22.27
C PRO A 9 26.98 10.83 -21.70
N VAL A 10 28.03 11.52 -22.12
CA VAL A 10 28.24 12.95 -21.91
C VAL A 10 27.56 13.65 -23.08
N ASP A 11 26.44 14.36 -22.86
CA ASP A 11 26.23 15.65 -23.55
C ASP A 11 25.10 16.57 -23.01
N ARG A 12 25.39 17.88 -23.10
CA ARG A 12 24.64 19.16 -22.94
C ARG A 12 23.74 19.45 -21.73
N HIS A 13 23.24 18.47 -20.99
CA HIS A 13 22.51 18.70 -19.73
C HIS A 13 23.07 17.87 -18.58
N GLY A 14 24.33 18.14 -18.21
CA GLY A 14 24.95 17.67 -16.96
C GLY A 14 25.11 16.14 -16.82
N PRO A 15 26.12 15.65 -16.09
CA PRO A 15 26.23 14.22 -15.81
C PRO A 15 25.03 13.74 -14.96
N PRO A 16 24.62 12.46 -15.06
CA PRO A 16 23.68 11.89 -14.10
C PRO A 16 24.20 12.14 -12.68
N PRO A 17 23.33 12.50 -11.71
CA PRO A 17 23.77 12.91 -10.40
C PRO A 17 24.66 11.81 -9.78
N PRO A 18 25.84 12.19 -9.27
CA PRO A 18 26.77 11.22 -8.72
C PRO A 18 26.16 10.58 -7.47
N ASP A 19 26.69 9.41 -7.12
CA ASP A 19 26.33 8.70 -5.90
C ASP A 19 26.46 9.63 -4.67
N PRO A 20 25.41 9.82 -3.85
CA PRO A 20 25.40 10.79 -2.76
C PRO A 20 26.45 10.54 -1.68
N GLU A 21 26.98 9.30 -1.58
CA GLU A 21 28.04 8.96 -0.62
C GLU A 21 29.44 8.99 -1.23
N THR A 22 29.59 8.63 -2.52
CA THR A 22 30.93 8.39 -3.10
C THR A 22 31.36 9.34 -4.20
N LYS A 23 30.48 10.23 -4.68
CA LYS A 23 30.74 11.20 -5.78
C LYS A 23 31.29 10.60 -7.10
N LYS A 24 31.32 9.27 -7.25
CA LYS A 24 31.89 8.57 -8.43
C LYS A 24 30.81 8.16 -9.44
N ARG A 25 31.18 8.14 -10.72
CA ARG A 25 30.33 7.69 -11.83
C ARG A 25 30.01 6.20 -11.66
N ARG A 26 28.72 5.85 -11.61
CA ARG A 26 28.26 4.45 -11.58
C ARG A 26 28.37 3.83 -12.99
N GLN A 27 29.41 3.03 -13.21
CA GLN A 27 29.62 2.28 -14.46
C GLN A 27 29.42 0.78 -14.21
N LYS A 28 28.43 0.17 -14.87
CA LYS A 28 28.26 -1.30 -14.86
C LYS A 28 28.88 -1.90 -16.12
N THR A 29 29.66 -2.95 -15.94
CA THR A 29 30.31 -3.68 -17.03
C THR A 29 29.58 -5.01 -17.24
N HIS A 30 29.15 -5.24 -18.48
CA HIS A 30 28.62 -6.54 -18.90
C HIS A 30 29.57 -7.16 -19.91
N THR A 31 29.75 -8.47 -19.81
CA THR A 31 30.67 -9.23 -20.65
C THR A 31 29.86 -10.15 -21.54
N PHE A 32 30.19 -10.18 -22.84
CA PHE A 32 29.49 -11.00 -23.83
C PHE A 32 30.51 -11.80 -24.64
N ASP A 33 30.08 -12.95 -25.14
CA ASP A 33 30.92 -13.81 -25.98
C ASP A 33 31.15 -13.19 -27.36
N ARG A 34 30.15 -12.47 -27.90
CA ARG A 34 30.23 -11.79 -29.19
C ARG A 34 30.24 -10.27 -29.05
N LYS A 35 31.06 -9.61 -29.89
CA LYS A 35 31.16 -8.15 -29.99
C LYS A 35 29.85 -7.49 -30.42
N THR A 36 29.07 -8.17 -31.26
CA THR A 36 27.74 -7.71 -31.72
C THR A 36 26.76 -7.58 -30.55
N ASP A 37 26.74 -8.59 -29.68
CA ASP A 37 25.82 -8.67 -28.55
C ASP A 37 26.16 -7.59 -27.51
N ALA A 38 27.46 -7.37 -27.28
CA ALA A 38 27.97 -6.27 -26.47
C ALA A 38 27.53 -4.89 -26.99
N LYS A 39 27.62 -4.65 -28.31
CA LYS A 39 27.18 -3.39 -28.93
C LYS A 39 25.67 -3.19 -28.85
N ASN A 40 24.89 -4.24 -29.07
CA ASN A 40 23.43 -4.19 -29.00
C ASN A 40 22.95 -3.91 -27.56
N ALA A 41 23.54 -4.56 -26.57
CA ALA A 41 23.25 -4.31 -25.16
C ALA A 41 23.60 -2.87 -24.75
N LEU A 42 24.75 -2.35 -25.20
CA LEU A 42 25.15 -0.97 -24.94
C LEU A 42 24.15 0.04 -25.54
N LYS A 43 23.77 -0.15 -26.81
CA LYS A 43 22.77 0.69 -27.48
C LYS A 43 21.41 0.67 -26.76
N ALA A 44 20.97 -0.51 -26.32
CA ALA A 44 19.71 -0.66 -25.58
C ALA A 44 19.74 0.08 -24.23
N ILE A 45 20.87 0.00 -23.51
CA ILE A 45 21.04 0.74 -22.24
C ILE A 45 21.10 2.24 -22.52
N GLN A 46 21.88 2.67 -23.51
CA GLN A 46 21.97 4.08 -23.91
C GLN A 46 20.61 4.64 -24.29
N PHE A 47 19.81 3.90 -25.05
CA PHE A 47 18.45 4.29 -25.42
C PHE A 47 17.57 4.52 -24.18
N LYS A 48 17.55 3.58 -23.23
CA LYS A 48 16.80 3.71 -21.97
C LYS A 48 17.28 4.89 -21.11
N VAL A 49 18.58 5.20 -21.15
CA VAL A 49 19.13 6.37 -20.44
C VAL A 49 18.66 7.67 -21.12
N THR A 50 18.74 7.75 -22.44
CA THR A 50 18.27 8.91 -23.22
C THR A 50 16.77 9.15 -23.07
N GLU A 51 15.98 8.08 -23.00
CA GLU A 51 14.53 8.13 -22.78
C GLU A 51 14.16 8.46 -21.32
N GLY A 52 15.13 8.48 -20.40
CA GLY A 52 14.88 8.69 -18.97
C GLY A 52 14.20 7.51 -18.27
N THR A 53 14.09 6.35 -18.93
CA THR A 53 13.44 5.13 -18.42
C THR A 53 14.40 4.15 -17.74
N TYR A 54 15.69 4.51 -17.66
CA TYR A 54 16.69 3.65 -17.04
C TYR A 54 16.64 3.69 -15.52
N VAL A 55 16.31 2.55 -14.92
CA VAL A 55 16.55 2.26 -13.50
C VAL A 55 17.55 1.13 -13.39
N ALA A 56 18.56 1.30 -12.53
CA ALA A 56 19.57 0.28 -12.31
C ALA A 56 18.94 -0.99 -11.71
N PRO A 57 19.34 -2.20 -12.18
CA PRO A 57 18.90 -3.44 -11.57
C PRO A 57 19.19 -3.43 -10.07
N SER A 58 18.14 -3.66 -9.28
CA SER A 58 18.20 -3.74 -7.83
C SER A 58 17.66 -5.09 -7.35
N LYS A 59 18.16 -5.57 -6.22
CA LYS A 59 17.59 -6.73 -5.50
C LYS A 59 16.48 -6.32 -4.52
N THR A 60 16.07 -5.05 -4.54
CA THR A 60 15.05 -4.53 -3.63
C THR A 60 13.78 -5.34 -3.72
N THR A 61 13.34 -5.88 -2.60
CA THR A 61 12.14 -6.72 -2.55
C THR A 61 10.87 -5.88 -2.41
N VAL A 62 9.71 -6.49 -2.69
CA VAL A 62 8.43 -5.83 -2.42
C VAL A 62 8.30 -5.48 -0.94
N THR A 63 8.73 -6.35 -0.03
CA THR A 63 8.70 -6.10 1.43
C THR A 63 9.44 -4.81 1.79
N GLU A 64 10.63 -4.61 1.24
CA GLU A 64 11.44 -3.41 1.50
C GLU A 64 10.78 -2.12 0.97
N ILE A 65 10.13 -2.18 -0.20
CA ILE A 65 9.33 -1.06 -0.71
C ILE A 65 8.17 -0.75 0.26
N LEU A 66 7.47 -1.78 0.72
CA LEU A 66 6.35 -1.61 1.64
C LEU A 66 6.80 -1.06 3.00
N ASP A 67 7.97 -1.46 3.51
CA ASP A 67 8.55 -0.92 4.75
C ASP A 67 8.88 0.57 4.62
N SER A 68 9.54 0.94 3.51
CA SER A 68 9.86 2.33 3.19
C SER A 68 8.59 3.18 3.09
N TYR A 69 7.58 2.68 2.37
CA TYR A 69 6.27 3.34 2.26
C TYR A 69 5.58 3.50 3.61
N LEU A 70 5.50 2.45 4.43
CA LEU A 70 4.84 2.50 5.72
C LEU A 70 5.52 3.49 6.68
N LYS A 71 6.86 3.60 6.66
CA LYS A 71 7.60 4.57 7.49
C LYS A 71 7.17 6.01 7.20
N GLY A 72 6.94 6.35 5.94
CA GLY A 72 6.45 7.67 5.52
C GLY A 72 4.94 7.83 5.76
N ALA A 73 4.14 6.92 5.19
CA ALA A 73 2.67 7.02 5.16
C ALA A 73 2.01 6.97 6.55
N THR A 74 2.70 6.37 7.53
CA THR A 74 2.17 6.24 8.90
C THR A 74 2.77 7.25 9.90
N ARG A 75 3.64 8.16 9.45
CA ARG A 75 4.23 9.21 10.31
C ARG A 75 3.12 10.08 10.92
N GLY A 76 3.19 10.30 12.24
CA GLY A 76 2.17 11.07 12.99
C GLY A 76 0.78 10.43 13.08
N LYS A 77 0.55 9.25 12.50
CA LYS A 77 -0.76 8.58 12.57
C LYS A 77 -0.95 7.85 13.89
N ARG A 78 -2.20 7.81 14.39
CA ARG A 78 -2.59 7.04 15.58
C ARG A 78 -2.26 5.56 15.40
N ARG A 79 -1.95 4.85 16.50
CA ARG A 79 -1.59 3.41 16.52
C ARG A 79 -2.57 2.54 15.73
N ASN A 80 -3.87 2.78 15.88
CA ASN A 80 -4.92 2.04 15.19
C ASN A 80 -4.82 2.19 13.66
N THR A 81 -4.53 3.40 13.19
CA THR A 81 -4.36 3.69 11.76
C THR A 81 -3.12 3.01 11.20
N LYS A 82 -2.00 3.02 11.93
CA LYS A 82 -0.77 2.30 11.52
C LYS A 82 -1.04 0.81 11.32
N ARG A 83 -1.68 0.19 12.33
CA ARG A 83 -2.07 -1.23 12.27
C ARG A 83 -3.00 -1.52 11.09
N ASN A 84 -3.90 -0.60 10.74
CA ASN A 84 -4.81 -0.79 9.60
C ASN A 84 -4.09 -0.72 8.25
N TYR A 85 -2.97 0.04 8.15
CA TYR A 85 -2.13 0.08 6.96
C TYR A 85 -1.34 -1.22 6.82
N GLU A 86 -0.65 -1.64 7.88
CA GLU A 86 0.09 -2.90 7.95
C GLU A 86 -0.82 -4.10 7.62
N HIS A 87 -2.00 -4.14 8.24
CA HIS A 87 -2.94 -5.24 8.05
C HIS A 87 -3.42 -5.38 6.60
N ALA A 88 -3.66 -4.27 5.88
CA ALA A 88 -4.07 -4.36 4.48
C ALA A 88 -2.95 -4.86 3.56
N LEU A 89 -1.71 -4.45 3.83
CA LEU A 89 -0.56 -4.88 3.05
C LEU A 89 -0.01 -6.26 3.45
N ARG A 90 -0.58 -6.88 4.50
CA ARG A 90 -0.15 -8.19 4.99
C ARG A 90 -0.22 -9.27 3.91
N CYS A 91 -1.33 -9.34 3.18
CA CYS A 91 -1.49 -10.34 2.12
C CYS A 91 -0.46 -10.15 0.99
N VAL A 92 -0.16 -8.89 0.64
CA VAL A 92 0.89 -8.56 -0.33
C VAL A 92 2.25 -9.08 0.15
N ARG A 93 2.59 -8.89 1.43
CA ARG A 93 3.84 -9.39 2.00
C ARG A 93 3.92 -10.91 1.97
N GLU A 94 2.82 -11.59 2.25
CA GLU A 94 2.77 -13.06 2.25
C GLU A 94 2.92 -13.63 0.83
N GLN A 95 2.31 -13.00 -0.19
CA GLN A 95 2.30 -13.53 -1.56
C GLN A 95 3.45 -13.03 -2.45
N LEU A 96 3.77 -11.73 -2.36
CA LEU A 96 4.73 -11.06 -3.24
C LEU A 96 5.96 -10.55 -2.49
N GLY A 97 5.98 -10.62 -1.16
CA GLY A 97 6.97 -9.92 -0.34
C GLY A 97 8.43 -10.29 -0.63
N ALA A 98 8.71 -11.55 -0.96
CA ALA A 98 10.05 -12.03 -1.27
C ALA A 98 10.48 -11.74 -2.71
N ARG A 99 9.55 -11.37 -3.61
CA ARG A 99 9.88 -11.09 -5.01
C ARG A 99 10.66 -9.79 -5.12
N VAL A 100 11.55 -9.73 -6.10
CA VAL A 100 12.25 -8.49 -6.48
C VAL A 100 11.22 -7.56 -7.11
N ALA A 101 11.10 -6.33 -6.61
CA ALA A 101 10.02 -5.43 -7.00
C ALA A 101 10.05 -5.07 -8.49
N GLN A 102 11.25 -4.99 -9.10
CA GLN A 102 11.42 -4.72 -10.52
C GLN A 102 10.94 -5.86 -11.44
N THR A 103 10.77 -7.09 -10.90
CA THR A 103 10.29 -8.25 -11.68
C THR A 103 8.80 -8.49 -11.51
N VAL A 104 8.12 -7.74 -10.64
CA VAL A 104 6.68 -7.87 -10.44
C VAL A 104 5.97 -7.44 -11.72
N SER A 105 5.16 -8.35 -12.28
CA SER A 105 4.36 -8.10 -13.48
C SER A 105 2.97 -7.57 -13.12
N LYS A 106 2.16 -7.23 -14.14
CA LYS A 106 0.73 -6.98 -13.94
C LYS A 106 0.03 -8.26 -13.48
N ASP A 107 0.33 -9.38 -14.13
CA ASP A 107 -0.30 -10.68 -13.85
C ASP A 107 -0.07 -11.13 -12.41
N ASP A 108 1.11 -10.87 -11.83
CA ASP A 108 1.40 -11.15 -10.41
C ASP A 108 0.44 -10.39 -9.46
N VAL A 109 -0.01 -9.20 -9.87
CA VAL A 109 -0.95 -8.38 -9.09
C VAL A 109 -2.38 -8.85 -9.32
N GLU A 110 -2.73 -9.29 -10.51
CA GLU A 110 -4.02 -9.94 -10.80
C GLU A 110 -4.16 -11.26 -10.02
N ASP A 111 -3.11 -12.10 -9.99
CA ASP A 111 -3.05 -13.33 -9.19
C ASP A 111 -3.25 -13.05 -7.70
N LEU A 112 -2.69 -11.95 -7.20
CA LEU A 112 -2.91 -11.49 -5.83
C LEU A 112 -4.37 -11.08 -5.60
N VAL A 113 -5.01 -10.40 -6.56
CA VAL A 113 -6.42 -10.02 -6.49
C VAL A 113 -7.28 -11.28 -6.42
N ASP A 114 -7.06 -12.23 -7.31
CA ASP A 114 -7.78 -13.51 -7.34
C ASP A 114 -7.59 -14.31 -6.05
N PHE A 115 -6.36 -14.38 -5.54
CA PHE A 115 -6.09 -14.98 -4.24
C PHE A 115 -6.88 -14.28 -3.13
N THR A 116 -6.92 -12.95 -3.10
CA THR A 116 -7.68 -12.23 -2.07
C THR A 116 -9.19 -12.40 -2.18
N LEU A 117 -9.72 -12.56 -3.39
CA LEU A 117 -11.13 -12.82 -3.66
C LEU A 117 -11.55 -14.26 -3.40
N THR A 118 -10.60 -15.19 -3.26
CA THR A 118 -10.89 -16.62 -3.01
C THR A 118 -10.57 -17.03 -1.58
N SER A 119 -9.39 -16.67 -1.07
CA SER A 119 -8.84 -17.25 0.17
C SER A 119 -8.00 -16.31 1.05
N GLY A 120 -7.92 -15.02 0.71
CA GLY A 120 -7.06 -14.05 1.42
C GLY A 120 -7.48 -13.64 2.84
N ARG A 121 -8.63 -14.09 3.36
CA ARG A 121 -9.10 -13.72 4.70
C ARG A 121 -8.28 -14.41 5.78
N LYS A 122 -7.67 -13.62 6.67
CA LYS A 122 -7.00 -14.11 7.90
C LYS A 122 -7.70 -13.69 9.19
N ARG A 123 -8.49 -12.61 9.15
CA ARG A 123 -9.17 -12.02 10.31
C ARG A 123 -10.55 -11.49 9.92
N GLY A 124 -11.49 -11.50 10.88
CA GLY A 124 -12.85 -10.97 10.67
C GLY A 124 -13.82 -11.95 10.01
N GLY A 125 -13.55 -13.25 10.13
CA GLY A 125 -14.33 -14.37 9.59
C GLY A 125 -13.49 -15.64 9.58
N LYS A 126 -14.00 -16.71 8.96
CA LYS A 126 -13.26 -17.97 8.79
C LYS A 126 -11.96 -17.74 8.01
N PRO A 127 -10.78 -18.08 8.56
CA PRO A 127 -9.52 -17.97 7.82
C PRO A 127 -9.55 -18.81 6.54
N GLY A 128 -8.86 -18.34 5.49
CA GLY A 128 -8.81 -19.00 4.19
C GLY A 128 -10.04 -18.76 3.30
N THR A 129 -10.94 -17.85 3.68
CA THR A 129 -12.09 -17.44 2.86
C THR A 129 -11.82 -16.14 2.10
N TRP A 130 -12.76 -15.70 1.27
CA TRP A 130 -12.63 -14.48 0.47
C TRP A 130 -12.61 -13.19 1.31
N LEU A 131 -11.93 -12.17 0.79
CA LEU A 131 -12.11 -10.78 1.21
C LEU A 131 -13.19 -10.11 0.35
N SER A 132 -13.94 -9.17 0.95
CA SER A 132 -14.88 -8.33 0.20
C SER A 132 -14.14 -7.43 -0.80
N GLY A 133 -14.73 -7.12 -1.95
CA GLY A 133 -14.10 -6.23 -2.97
C GLY A 133 -13.63 -4.88 -2.40
N ARG A 134 -14.35 -4.29 -1.43
CA ARG A 134 -13.88 -3.10 -0.68
C ARG A 134 -12.50 -3.29 -0.03
N SER A 135 -12.28 -4.44 0.60
CA SER A 135 -11.01 -4.77 1.27
C SER A 135 -9.90 -5.02 0.26
N VAL A 136 -10.21 -5.68 -0.86
CA VAL A 136 -9.26 -5.88 -1.96
C VAL A 136 -8.81 -4.53 -2.53
N ASN A 137 -9.75 -3.63 -2.84
CA ASN A 137 -9.46 -2.29 -3.34
C ASN A 137 -8.67 -1.44 -2.33
N LEU A 138 -8.91 -1.61 -1.02
CA LEU A 138 -8.11 -0.95 0.01
C LEU A 138 -6.64 -1.43 0.00
N THR A 139 -6.42 -2.73 -0.23
CA THR A 139 -5.09 -3.30 -0.38
C THR A 139 -4.43 -2.80 -1.67
N LEU A 140 -5.12 -2.89 -2.81
CA LEU A 140 -4.64 -2.38 -4.11
C LEU A 140 -4.27 -0.91 -4.05
N GLY A 141 -5.13 -0.05 -3.47
CA GLY A 141 -4.85 1.38 -3.37
C GLY A 141 -3.57 1.68 -2.57
N ARG A 142 -3.30 0.93 -1.49
CA ARG A 142 -2.07 1.08 -0.70
C ARG A 142 -0.85 0.53 -1.42
N LEU A 143 -1.00 -0.60 -2.10
CA LEU A 143 0.08 -1.19 -2.90
C LEU A 143 0.46 -0.27 -4.06
N ARG A 144 -0.53 0.29 -4.75
CA ARG A 144 -0.36 1.28 -5.82
C ARG A 144 0.38 2.51 -5.31
N ALA A 145 0.01 3.04 -4.14
CA ALA A 145 0.71 4.17 -3.53
C ALA A 145 2.16 3.85 -3.12
N ALA A 146 2.44 2.62 -2.68
CA ALA A 146 3.80 2.19 -2.35
C ALA A 146 4.68 2.07 -3.60
N PHE A 147 4.15 1.49 -4.68
CA PHE A 147 4.87 1.40 -5.96
C PHE A 147 5.05 2.78 -6.59
N GLU A 148 4.08 3.68 -6.43
CA GLU A 148 4.20 5.07 -6.88
C GLU A 148 5.30 5.84 -6.14
N LEU A 149 5.45 5.62 -4.83
CA LEU A 149 6.58 6.15 -4.08
C LEU A 149 7.90 5.59 -4.62
N ALA A 150 7.97 4.29 -4.89
CA ALA A 150 9.18 3.66 -5.41
C ALA A 150 9.56 4.15 -6.82
N VAL A 151 8.58 4.49 -7.67
CA VAL A 151 8.83 5.16 -8.96
C VAL A 151 9.41 6.54 -8.74
N ARG A 152 8.81 7.36 -7.87
CA ARG A 152 9.32 8.71 -7.55
C ARG A 152 10.72 8.70 -6.93
N GLU A 153 11.08 7.64 -6.21
CA GLU A 153 12.41 7.42 -5.65
C GLU A 153 13.40 6.82 -6.67
N GLY A 154 12.99 6.58 -7.92
CA GLY A 154 13.85 6.01 -8.96
C GLY A 154 14.20 4.53 -8.75
N LYS A 155 13.43 3.80 -7.93
CA LYS A 155 13.62 2.35 -7.66
C LYS A 155 12.90 1.47 -8.68
N LEU A 156 11.81 1.99 -9.26
CA LEU A 156 11.00 1.35 -10.29
C LEU A 156 10.88 2.27 -11.50
N VAL A 157 10.84 1.69 -12.69
CA VAL A 157 10.64 2.45 -13.95
C VAL A 157 9.18 2.88 -14.09
N ARG A 158 8.24 2.01 -13.69
CA ARG A 158 6.80 2.23 -13.82
C ARG A 158 6.04 1.55 -12.70
N ASN A 159 4.82 2.02 -12.45
CA ASN A 159 3.90 1.44 -11.48
C ASN A 159 3.01 0.38 -12.14
N VAL A 160 3.40 -0.90 -12.08
CA VAL A 160 2.61 -2.00 -12.67
C VAL A 160 1.27 -2.21 -11.98
N VAL A 161 1.15 -1.84 -10.70
CA VAL A 161 -0.08 -1.96 -9.89
C VAL A 161 -1.14 -0.94 -10.34
N ALA A 162 -0.73 0.14 -10.99
CA ALA A 162 -1.66 1.10 -11.59
C ALA A 162 -2.39 0.54 -12.82
N LEU A 163 -1.91 -0.56 -13.41
CA LEU A 163 -2.51 -1.20 -14.59
C LEU A 163 -3.60 -2.23 -14.24
N VAL A 164 -3.81 -2.49 -12.95
CA VAL A 164 -4.84 -3.40 -12.44
C VAL A 164 -6.05 -2.58 -12.01
N ASP A 165 -7.20 -2.95 -12.56
CA ASP A 165 -8.47 -2.30 -12.27
C ASP A 165 -8.97 -2.64 -10.86
N ASN A 166 -9.83 -1.77 -10.34
CA ASN A 166 -10.46 -2.03 -9.05
C ASN A 166 -11.53 -3.11 -9.21
N VAL A 167 -11.67 -3.95 -8.17
CA VAL A 167 -12.73 -4.95 -8.11
C VAL A 167 -14.08 -4.24 -7.89
N SER A 168 -15.06 -4.54 -8.75
CA SER A 168 -16.43 -4.07 -8.55
C SER A 168 -17.01 -4.61 -7.24
N TYR A 169 -17.65 -3.76 -6.46
CA TYR A 169 -18.38 -4.19 -5.27
C TYR A 169 -19.57 -3.29 -4.99
N GLN A 170 -20.65 -3.89 -4.52
CA GLN A 170 -21.81 -3.15 -4.04
C GLN A 170 -21.55 -2.67 -2.61
N GLN A 171 -21.69 -1.37 -2.40
CA GLN A 171 -21.67 -0.83 -1.05
C GLN A 171 -22.97 -1.26 -0.36
N ARG A 172 -22.85 -2.10 0.67
CA ARG A 172 -24.00 -2.44 1.50
C ARG A 172 -24.53 -1.18 2.16
N GLU A 173 -25.81 -0.90 1.94
CA GLU A 173 -26.52 0.15 2.67
C GLU A 173 -26.55 -0.22 4.15
N ARG A 174 -26.34 0.78 5.01
CA ARG A 174 -26.37 0.54 6.45
C ARG A 174 -27.82 0.45 6.88
N GLU A 175 -28.21 -0.67 7.46
CA GLU A 175 -29.50 -0.81 8.11
C GLU A 175 -29.54 0.17 9.30
N THR A 176 -30.50 1.09 9.26
CA THR A 176 -30.78 2.05 10.32
C THR A 176 -32.08 1.69 11.01
N TRP A 177 -32.12 1.87 12.33
CA TRP A 177 -33.33 1.63 13.09
C TRP A 177 -34.38 2.70 12.84
N THR A 178 -35.63 2.26 12.75
CA THR A 178 -36.81 3.11 12.82
C THR A 178 -37.00 3.64 14.24
N GLN A 179 -37.81 4.70 14.38
CA GLN A 179 -38.16 5.25 15.69
C GLN A 179 -38.88 4.24 16.59
N ALA A 180 -39.66 3.31 16.01
CA ALA A 180 -40.34 2.25 16.75
C ALA A 180 -39.33 1.24 17.33
N GLU A 181 -38.34 0.82 16.54
CA GLU A 181 -37.28 -0.09 16.98
C GLU A 181 -36.39 0.55 18.05
N VAL A 182 -36.05 1.84 17.90
CA VAL A 182 -35.32 2.59 18.94
C VAL A 182 -36.10 2.60 20.25
N ARG A 183 -37.42 2.88 20.22
CA ARG A 183 -38.27 2.86 21.42
C ARG A 183 -38.34 1.48 22.05
N ALA A 184 -38.52 0.44 21.24
CA ALA A 184 -38.54 -0.94 21.72
C ALA A 184 -37.20 -1.29 22.42
N PHE A 185 -36.07 -0.94 21.80
CA PHE A 185 -34.74 -1.16 22.39
C PHE A 185 -34.53 -0.36 23.68
N LEU A 186 -34.98 0.90 23.75
CA LEU A 186 -34.89 1.68 24.98
C LEU A 186 -35.61 1.01 26.15
N GLY A 187 -36.77 0.37 25.89
CA GLY A 187 -37.47 -0.40 26.92
C GLY A 187 -36.74 -1.68 27.36
N THR A 188 -35.93 -2.30 26.50
CA THR A 188 -35.18 -3.52 26.87
C THR A 188 -33.92 -3.24 27.69
N ILE A 189 -33.37 -2.02 27.61
CA ILE A 189 -32.14 -1.64 28.31
C ILE A 189 -32.40 -0.93 29.65
N GLU A 190 -33.66 -0.61 29.96
CA GLU A 190 -34.04 0.09 31.19
C GLU A 190 -33.60 -0.68 32.44
N GLY A 191 -32.96 0.00 33.39
CA GLY A 191 -32.43 -0.59 34.62
C GLY A 191 -31.16 -1.44 34.43
N THR A 192 -30.69 -1.63 33.19
CA THR A 192 -29.45 -2.38 32.95
C THR A 192 -28.21 -1.54 33.24
N ARG A 193 -27.11 -2.20 33.61
CA ARG A 193 -25.82 -1.54 33.87
C ARG A 193 -25.34 -0.63 32.73
N LEU A 194 -25.75 -0.90 31.49
CA LEU A 194 -25.31 -0.17 30.29
C LEU A 194 -26.34 0.81 29.75
N GLU A 195 -27.46 1.02 30.43
CA GLU A 195 -28.55 1.87 29.95
C GLU A 195 -28.06 3.26 29.49
N VAL A 196 -27.33 3.96 30.37
CA VAL A 196 -26.81 5.31 30.10
C VAL A 196 -25.86 5.31 28.89
N ALA A 197 -25.00 4.30 28.77
CA ALA A 197 -24.06 4.21 27.65
C ALA A 197 -24.78 4.03 26.30
N TRP A 198 -25.86 3.24 26.28
CA TRP A 198 -26.68 3.05 25.08
C TRP A 198 -27.50 4.30 24.75
N ARG A 199 -28.09 4.97 25.74
CA ARG A 199 -28.81 6.24 25.53
C ARG A 199 -27.89 7.30 24.94
N LEU A 200 -26.70 7.51 25.51
CA LEU A 200 -25.71 8.44 24.96
C LEU A 200 -25.31 8.10 23.52
N SER A 201 -25.19 6.81 23.20
CA SER A 201 -24.90 6.36 21.84
C SER A 201 -26.03 6.72 20.86
N LEU A 202 -27.30 6.60 21.29
CA LEU A 202 -28.47 6.98 20.49
C LEU A 202 -28.59 8.51 20.29
N TYR A 203 -28.03 9.31 21.20
CA TYR A 203 -27.86 10.76 21.02
C TYR A 203 -26.73 11.15 20.07
N GLY A 204 -26.05 10.17 19.45
CA GLY A 204 -25.04 10.40 18.42
C GLY A 204 -23.60 10.34 18.89
N LEU A 205 -23.35 10.08 20.18
CA LEU A 205 -21.99 9.86 20.66
C LEU A 205 -21.46 8.54 20.11
N ARG A 206 -20.24 8.56 19.58
CA ARG A 206 -19.56 7.33 19.17
C ARG A 206 -19.20 6.54 20.42
N ARG A 207 -19.17 5.22 20.31
CA ARG A 207 -18.75 4.31 21.40
C ARG A 207 -17.44 4.74 22.10
N GLY A 208 -16.48 5.29 21.36
CA GLY A 208 -15.22 5.78 21.95
C GLY A 208 -15.38 7.06 22.78
N GLU A 209 -16.35 7.92 22.43
CA GLU A 209 -16.70 9.13 23.18
C GLU A 209 -17.46 8.74 24.45
N VAL A 210 -18.44 7.83 24.35
CA VAL A 210 -19.17 7.30 25.52
C VAL A 210 -18.25 6.68 26.56
N LEU A 211 -17.29 5.85 26.12
CA LEU A 211 -16.33 5.21 27.03
C LEU A 211 -15.22 6.16 27.52
N GLY A 212 -15.03 7.28 26.84
CA GLY A 212 -14.01 8.28 27.17
C GLY A 212 -14.52 9.43 28.02
N LEU A 213 -15.84 9.54 28.20
CA LEU A 213 -16.51 10.64 28.90
C LEU A 213 -16.15 10.63 30.39
N ARG A 214 -15.72 11.79 30.90
CA ARG A 214 -15.38 12.00 32.31
C ARG A 214 -16.34 12.98 32.94
N TRP A 215 -16.49 12.92 34.26
CA TRP A 215 -17.35 13.87 35.01
C TRP A 215 -16.98 15.34 34.78
N GLN A 216 -15.69 15.64 34.60
CA GLN A 216 -15.20 16.99 34.28
C GLN A 216 -15.66 17.50 32.91
N ASP A 217 -16.06 16.61 31.99
CA ASP A 217 -16.50 16.98 30.64
C ASP A 217 -18.00 17.33 30.63
N VAL A 218 -18.70 17.20 31.76
CA VAL A 218 -20.14 17.41 31.90
C VAL A 218 -20.40 18.64 32.77
N ASN A 219 -20.87 19.73 32.16
CA ASN A 219 -21.35 20.89 32.90
C ASN A 219 -22.87 20.76 33.13
N LEU A 220 -23.26 20.47 34.37
CA LEU A 220 -24.69 20.39 34.76
C LEU A 220 -25.24 21.70 35.33
N LYS A 221 -24.40 22.74 35.46
CA LYS A 221 -24.77 24.02 36.10
C LYS A 221 -25.35 25.04 35.13
N GLU A 222 -25.02 24.92 33.84
CA GLU A 222 -25.65 25.67 32.77
C GLU A 222 -26.75 24.79 32.18
N ARG A 223 -27.98 24.99 32.66
CA ARG A 223 -29.19 24.32 32.17
C ARG A 223 -30.04 25.29 31.37
#